data_AF-A0A948D965-F1
#
_entry.id   AF-A0A948D965-F1
#
_cell.length_a   1.000
_cell.length_b   1.000
_cell.length_c   1.000
_cell.angle_alpha   90.00
_cell.angle_beta   90.00
_cell.angle_gamma   90.00
#
_symmetry.space_group_name_H-M   'P 1'
#
loop_
_entity.id
_entity.type
_entity.pdbx_description
1 polymer ?
#
loop_
_entity_poly.entity_id
_entity_poly.type
_entity_poly.pdbx_seq_one_letter_code
_entity_poly.pdbx_strand_id
1 'polypeptide(L)'
;MNTQELDYITVKGFKSIASIEELALGPINLIIGPNGSGKSNFIGVFSFLNAIREGHLNDYVRKSGGAEQLLHFGSKMTEEIHFLISFCQEVNKYDLTLKPTTDDSRYPAEEWAYYWDKKRYPQQPYNQALRSRENGHEAGISDPNT
;
A
#
# COMPACT_ATOMS: atom_id res chain seq x y z
N MET A 1 12.37 24.86 -4.10
CA MET A 1 10.92 24.64 -4.30
C MET A 1 10.54 23.50 -3.37
N ASN A 2 9.47 23.63 -2.58
CA ASN A 2 8.98 22.53 -1.75
C ASN A 2 8.52 21.42 -2.69
N THR A 3 9.32 20.38 -2.84
CA THR A 3 8.90 19.18 -3.57
C THR A 3 7.85 18.50 -2.70
N GLN A 4 6.67 18.24 -3.25
CA GLN A 4 5.74 17.33 -2.60
C GLN A 4 6.43 15.99 -2.40
N GLU A 5 6.47 15.52 -1.16
CA GLU A 5 7.07 14.22 -0.86
C GLU A 5 6.18 13.09 -1.40
N LEU A 6 4.86 13.20 -1.23
CA LEU A 6 3.87 12.22 -1.68
C LEU A 6 2.95 12.88 -2.72
N ASP A 7 2.97 12.36 -3.95
CA ASP A 7 2.21 12.93 -5.07
C ASP A 7 0.76 12.42 -5.08
N TYR A 8 0.60 11.10 -5.04
CA TYR A 8 -0.69 10.44 -5.07
C TYR A 8 -0.65 9.05 -4.45
N ILE A 9 -1.84 8.55 -4.12
CA ILE A 9 -2.05 7.19 -3.65
C ILE A 9 -3.24 6.54 -4.36
N THR A 10 -3.07 5.28 -4.75
CA THR A 10 -4.13 4.36 -5.17
C THR A 10 -4.33 3.33 -4.07
N VAL A 11 -5.58 3.07 -3.71
CA VAL A 11 -5.97 2.09 -2.70
C VAL A 11 -7.16 1.30 -3.21
N LYS A 12 -7.02 -0.02 -3.30
CA LYS A 12 -8.10 -0.91 -3.74
C LYS A 12 -8.31 -2.05 -2.74
N GLY A 13 -9.58 -2.39 -2.51
CA GLY A 13 -9.96 -3.58 -1.73
C GLY A 13 -9.70 -3.50 -0.21
N PHE A 14 -9.46 -2.31 0.36
CA PHE A 14 -9.09 -2.15 1.77
C PHE A 14 -10.24 -1.67 2.65
N LYS A 15 -10.70 -2.50 3.59
CA LYS A 15 -11.77 -2.19 4.56
C LYS A 15 -13.00 -1.58 3.86
N SER A 16 -13.44 -0.37 4.20
CA SER A 16 -14.58 0.28 3.52
C SER A 16 -14.24 0.88 2.15
N ILE A 17 -12.99 0.78 1.67
CA ILE A 17 -12.52 1.40 0.43
C ILE A 17 -12.51 0.34 -0.67
N ALA A 18 -13.45 0.47 -1.61
CA ALA A 18 -13.50 -0.36 -2.81
C ALA A 18 -12.34 0.01 -3.76
N SER A 19 -12.29 1.28 -4.18
CA SER A 19 -11.25 1.80 -5.06
C SER A 19 -11.11 3.32 -4.89
N ILE A 20 -9.87 3.77 -4.73
CA ILE A 20 -9.40 5.14 -4.89
C ILE A 20 -8.24 5.05 -5.88
N GLU A 21 -8.28 5.84 -6.95
CA GLU A 21 -7.27 5.82 -8.01
C GLU A 21 -6.58 7.17 -8.09
N GLU A 22 -5.25 7.16 -7.97
CA GLU A 22 -4.36 8.32 -8.11
C GLU A 22 -4.87 9.57 -7.37
N LEU A 23 -5.32 9.39 -6.12
CA LEU A 23 -5.76 10.51 -5.30
C LEU A 23 -4.57 11.41 -5.00
N ALA A 24 -4.55 12.58 -5.64
CA ALA A 24 -3.53 13.59 -5.44
C ALA A 24 -3.49 14.07 -3.97
N LEU A 25 -2.30 14.17 -3.42
CA LEU A 25 -2.08 14.59 -2.03
C LEU A 25 -1.28 15.90 -1.99
N GLY A 26 -1.76 16.83 -1.17
CA GLY A 26 -1.12 18.09 -0.86
C GLY A 26 -0.13 17.98 0.31
N PRO A 27 0.67 19.03 0.59
CA PRO A 27 1.36 19.18 1.87
C PRO A 27 0.40 19.21 3.07
N ILE A 28 -0.84 19.65 2.83
CA ILE A 28 -1.95 19.64 3.79
C ILE A 28 -3.18 19.09 3.07
N ASN A 29 -3.84 18.09 3.66
CA ASN A 29 -5.03 17.44 3.10
C ASN A 29 -6.19 17.54 4.10
N LEU A 30 -7.35 17.99 3.63
CA LEU A 30 -8.59 18.02 4.42
C LEU A 30 -9.54 16.92 3.93
N ILE A 31 -9.84 15.96 4.80
CA ILE A 31 -10.75 14.85 4.48
C ILE A 31 -12.12 15.12 5.10
N ILE A 32 -13.13 15.32 4.26
CA ILE A 32 -14.51 15.62 4.66
C ILE A 32 -15.49 14.58 4.13
N GLY A 33 -16.58 14.36 4.86
CA GLY A 33 -17.62 13.40 4.47
C GLY A 33 -18.48 12.96 5.64
N PRO A 34 -19.63 12.31 5.38
CA PRO A 34 -20.56 11.86 6.42
C PRO A 34 -19.95 10.75 7.31
N ASN A 35 -20.60 10.45 8.43
CA ASN A 35 -20.20 9.32 9.28
C ASN A 35 -20.30 8.01 8.50
N GLY A 36 -19.32 7.13 8.69
CA GLY A 36 -19.24 5.85 7.96
C GLY A 36 -18.71 5.95 6.52
N SER A 37 -18.41 7.14 5.99
CA SER A 37 -17.92 7.31 4.61
C SER A 37 -16.49 6.79 4.36
N GLY A 38 -15.85 6.15 5.33
CA GLY A 38 -14.51 5.57 5.17
C GLY A 38 -13.33 6.48 5.50
N LYS A 39 -13.54 7.71 6.02
CA LYS A 39 -12.44 8.65 6.36
C LYS A 39 -11.36 8.04 7.27
N SER A 40 -11.77 7.40 8.36
CA SER A 40 -10.83 6.75 9.28
C SER A 40 -10.13 5.53 8.66
N ASN A 41 -10.80 4.83 7.73
CA ASN A 41 -10.17 3.73 6.99
C ASN A 41 -9.12 4.26 6.01
N PHE A 42 -9.36 5.42 5.38
CA PHE A 42 -8.36 6.07 4.54
C PHE A 42 -7.13 6.50 5.34
N ILE A 43 -7.31 7.10 6.53
CA ILE A 43 -6.18 7.37 7.43
C ILE A 43 -5.47 6.06 7.84
N GLY A 44 -6.23 5.00 8.11
CA GLY A 44 -5.71 3.68 8.46
C GLY A 44 -4.86 3.01 7.37
N VAL A 45 -4.95 3.46 6.11
CA VAL A 45 -4.05 3.01 5.04
C VAL A 45 -2.60 3.35 5.38
N PHE A 46 -2.33 4.58 5.82
CA PHE A 46 -0.97 5.00 6.18
C PHE A 46 -0.45 4.26 7.41
N SER A 47 -1.31 4.00 8.40
CA SER A 47 -0.96 3.18 9.56
C SER A 47 -0.60 1.75 9.14
N PHE A 48 -1.33 1.19 8.17
CA PHE A 48 -1.05 -0.15 7.66
C PHE A 48 0.25 -0.21 6.86
N LEU A 49 0.47 0.75 5.96
CA LEU A 49 1.72 0.89 5.20
C LEU A 49 2.94 1.06 6.12
N ASN A 50 2.80 1.81 7.22
CA ASN A 50 3.87 1.94 8.21
C ASN A 50 4.17 0.59 8.88
N ALA A 51 3.13 -0.16 9.29
CA ALA A 51 3.32 -1.49 9.88
C ALA A 51 4.01 -2.45 8.89
N ILE A 52 3.64 -2.39 7.61
CA ILE A 52 4.32 -3.14 6.54
C ILE A 52 5.80 -2.77 6.46
N ARG A 53 6.13 -1.47 6.45
CA ARG A 53 7.52 -0.99 6.40
C ARG A 53 8.35 -1.42 7.61
N GLU A 54 7.72 -1.56 8.78
CA GLU A 54 8.34 -2.01 10.02
C GLU A 54 8.50 -3.54 10.13
N GLY A 55 7.95 -4.32 9.19
CA GLY A 55 7.96 -5.78 9.28
C GLY A 55 6.94 -6.32 10.28
N HIS A 56 5.78 -5.66 10.38
CA HIS A 56 4.67 -6.02 11.24
C HIS A 56 3.39 -6.33 10.44
N LEU A 57 3.50 -6.81 9.20
CA LEU A 57 2.35 -7.13 8.36
C LEU A 57 1.48 -8.22 9.03
N ASN A 58 2.07 -9.34 9.41
CA ASN A 58 1.33 -10.46 9.99
C ASN A 58 0.67 -10.07 11.32
N ASP A 59 1.42 -9.38 12.17
CA ASP A 59 0.92 -8.87 13.44
C ASP A 59 -0.24 -7.89 13.28
N TYR A 60 -0.19 -7.02 12.28
CA TYR A 60 -1.28 -6.10 11.99
C TYR A 60 -2.53 -6.85 11.51
N VAL A 61 -2.38 -7.85 10.65
CA VAL A 61 -3.48 -8.72 10.18
C VAL A 61 -4.14 -9.43 11.38
N ARG A 62 -3.34 -10.05 12.25
CA ARG A 62 -3.84 -10.73 13.46
C ARG A 62 -4.59 -9.79 14.40
N LYS A 63 -4.02 -8.61 14.69
CA LYS A 63 -4.67 -7.59 15.53
C LYS A 63 -5.97 -7.05 14.94
N SER A 64 -6.09 -7.06 13.62
CA SER A 64 -7.30 -6.65 12.90
C SER A 64 -8.41 -7.72 12.93
N GLY A 65 -8.14 -8.91 13.47
CA GLY A 65 -9.08 -10.01 13.54
C GLY A 65 -9.09 -10.92 12.31
N GLY A 66 -7.99 -10.97 11.56
CA GLY A 66 -7.82 -11.82 10.37
C GLY A 66 -7.75 -11.04 9.05
N ALA A 67 -7.40 -11.74 7.98
CA ALA A 67 -7.25 -11.14 6.64
C ALA A 67 -8.61 -10.67 6.08
N GLU A 68 -9.69 -11.38 6.41
CA GLU A 68 -11.07 -11.04 6.04
C GLU A 68 -11.47 -9.61 6.44
N GLN A 69 -11.09 -9.18 7.64
CA GLN A 69 -11.47 -7.86 8.17
C GLN A 69 -10.78 -6.70 7.44
N LEU A 70 -9.69 -6.99 6.72
CA LEU A 70 -8.98 -6.02 5.90
C LEU A 70 -9.53 -5.94 4.48
N LEU A 71 -10.26 -6.95 4.00
CA LEU A 71 -10.86 -6.94 2.66
C LEU A 71 -12.09 -6.06 2.61
N HIS A 72 -12.27 -5.40 1.48
CA HIS A 72 -13.53 -4.77 1.16
C HIS A 72 -14.64 -5.81 1.01
N PHE A 73 -15.54 -5.83 2.01
CA PHE A 73 -16.62 -6.82 2.11
C PHE A 73 -16.16 -8.29 2.08
N GLY A 74 -14.95 -8.57 2.57
CA GLY A 74 -14.43 -9.94 2.70
C GLY A 74 -13.99 -10.59 1.39
N SER A 75 -13.44 -11.80 1.47
CA SER A 75 -12.90 -12.56 0.33
C SER A 75 -13.92 -13.00 -0.69
N LYS A 76 -15.20 -13.03 -0.32
CA LYS A 76 -16.29 -13.31 -1.26
C LYS A 76 -16.48 -12.21 -2.30
N MET A 77 -16.04 -10.99 -1.99
CA MET A 77 -16.23 -9.83 -2.86
C MET A 77 -14.91 -9.25 -3.37
N THR A 78 -13.83 -9.38 -2.58
CA THR A 78 -12.54 -8.79 -2.89
C THR A 78 -11.44 -9.82 -2.72
N GLU A 79 -10.72 -10.12 -3.79
CA GLU A 79 -9.67 -11.16 -3.78
C GLU A 79 -8.31 -10.63 -3.31
N GLU A 80 -8.07 -9.32 -3.39
CA GLU A 80 -6.77 -8.72 -3.09
C GLU A 80 -6.89 -7.28 -2.55
N ILE A 81 -5.85 -6.84 -1.83
CA ILE A 81 -5.63 -5.43 -1.54
C ILE A 81 -4.49 -4.94 -2.41
N HIS A 82 -4.65 -3.79 -3.03
CA HIS A 82 -3.61 -3.16 -3.84
C HIS A 82 -3.34 -1.72 -3.38
N PHE A 83 -2.06 -1.40 -3.24
CA PHE A 83 -1.56 -0.06 -2.96
C PHE A 83 -0.54 0.33 -4.03
N LEU A 84 -0.71 1.52 -4.59
CA LEU A 84 0.31 2.17 -5.41
C LEU A 84 0.52 3.59 -4.87
N ILE A 85 1.78 3.93 -4.61
CA ILE A 85 2.17 5.20 -3.99
C ILE A 85 3.24 5.84 -4.84
N SER A 86 3.07 7.14 -5.15
CA SER A 86 4.05 7.92 -5.91
C SER A 86 4.64 9.04 -5.08
N PHE A 87 5.95 9.26 -5.22
CA PHE A 87 6.69 10.26 -4.48
C PHE A 87 7.54 11.14 -5.41
N CYS A 88 7.74 12.38 -4.98
CA CYS A 88 8.70 13.31 -5.56
C CYS A 88 8.52 13.49 -7.08
N GLN A 89 7.31 13.83 -7.53
CA GLN A 89 6.95 13.95 -8.95
C GLN A 89 7.22 12.65 -9.71
N GLU A 90 6.73 11.52 -9.19
CA GLU A 90 6.86 10.19 -9.78
C GLU A 90 8.31 9.71 -9.95
N VAL A 91 9.25 10.28 -9.18
CA VAL A 91 10.63 9.79 -9.14
C VAL A 91 10.70 8.47 -8.41
N ASN A 92 9.96 8.28 -7.31
CA ASN A 92 9.87 6.99 -6.65
C ASN A 92 8.42 6.48 -6.70
N LYS A 93 8.26 5.16 -6.85
CA LYS A 93 6.96 4.51 -6.65
C LYS A 93 7.11 3.24 -5.84
N TYR A 94 6.08 2.92 -5.08
CA TYR A 94 5.93 1.65 -4.37
C TYR A 94 4.60 1.03 -4.76
N ASP A 95 4.64 -0.21 -5.24
CA ASP A 95 3.48 -0.99 -5.69
C ASP A 95 3.44 -2.30 -4.90
N LEU A 96 2.31 -2.55 -4.25
CA LEU A 96 2.11 -3.70 -3.39
C LEU A 96 0.73 -4.30 -3.61
N THR A 97 0.71 -5.60 -3.91
CA THR A 97 -0.49 -6.43 -3.95
C THR A 97 -0.42 -7.51 -2.88
N LEU A 98 -1.43 -7.53 -2.00
CA LEU A 98 -1.57 -8.51 -0.92
C LEU A 98 -2.73 -9.45 -1.19
N LYS A 99 -2.45 -10.76 -1.25
CA LYS A 99 -3.47 -11.80 -1.40
C LYS A 99 -3.70 -12.55 -0.10
N PRO A 100 -4.93 -13.01 0.17
CA PRO A 100 -5.20 -13.89 1.29
C PRO A 100 -4.54 -15.25 1.08
N THR A 101 -4.11 -15.87 2.17
CA THR A 101 -3.73 -17.28 2.20
C THR A 101 -4.92 -18.15 2.61
N THR A 102 -4.76 -19.47 2.51
CA THR A 102 -5.75 -20.45 2.99
C THR A 102 -5.84 -20.52 4.52
N ASP A 103 -4.91 -19.91 5.26
CA ASP A 103 -4.87 -19.87 6.73
C ASP A 103 -5.28 -18.52 7.34
N ASP A 104 -6.02 -17.70 6.59
CA ASP A 104 -6.50 -16.36 7.00
C ASP A 104 -5.36 -15.37 7.36
N SER A 105 -4.17 -15.61 6.81
CA SER A 105 -3.06 -14.66 6.76
C SER A 105 -3.01 -13.95 5.41
N ARG A 106 -2.02 -13.07 5.23
CA ARG A 106 -1.76 -12.41 3.94
C ARG A 106 -0.30 -12.51 3.60
N TYR A 107 -0.04 -12.65 2.31
CA TYR A 107 1.30 -12.58 1.77
C TYR A 107 1.39 -11.49 0.70
N PRO A 108 2.55 -10.81 0.59
CA PRO A 108 2.89 -10.02 -0.59
C PRO A 108 2.93 -10.93 -1.81
N ALA A 109 1.91 -10.81 -2.66
CA ALA A 109 1.83 -11.57 -3.91
C ALA A 109 2.70 -10.92 -4.99
N GLU A 110 2.65 -9.58 -5.06
CA GLU A 110 3.51 -8.77 -5.92
C GLU A 110 3.95 -7.54 -5.13
N GLU A 111 5.24 -7.20 -5.23
CA GLU A 111 5.80 -6.03 -4.55
C GLU A 111 6.95 -5.46 -5.38
N TRP A 112 6.87 -4.18 -5.71
CA TRP A 112 7.81 -3.50 -6.58
C TRP A 112 8.17 -2.12 -6.05
N ALA A 113 9.44 -1.78 -6.17
CA ALA A 113 9.94 -0.43 -5.99
C ALA A 113 10.43 0.13 -7.33
N TYR A 114 10.19 1.41 -7.56
CA TYR A 114 10.57 2.11 -8.79
C TYR A 114 11.40 3.35 -8.47
N TYR A 115 12.38 3.63 -9.32
CA TYR A 115 13.18 4.85 -9.30
C TYR A 115 13.32 5.42 -10.72
N TRP A 116 13.08 6.72 -10.88
CA TRP A 116 13.12 7.39 -12.17
C TRP A 116 14.04 8.62 -12.18
N ASP A 117 15.28 8.42 -12.65
CA ASP A 117 16.09 9.54 -13.12
C ASP A 117 15.61 9.99 -14.51
N LYS A 118 14.60 10.86 -14.52
CA LYS A 118 13.95 11.39 -15.74
C LYS A 118 14.93 12.08 -16.69
N LYS A 119 16.06 12.60 -16.19
CA LYS A 119 17.07 13.28 -17.01
C LYS A 119 17.96 12.27 -17.74
N ARG A 120 18.33 11.17 -17.07
CA ARG A 120 19.19 10.14 -17.67
C ARG A 120 18.41 9.10 -18.47
N TYR A 121 17.18 8.78 -18.06
CA TYR A 121 16.36 7.72 -18.63
C TYR A 121 14.94 8.21 -18.93
N PRO A 122 14.72 8.99 -20.01
CA PRO A 122 13.42 9.62 -20.26
C PRO A 122 12.31 8.65 -20.68
N GLN A 123 12.65 7.40 -21.06
CA GLN A 123 11.69 6.45 -21.62
C GLN A 123 10.92 5.65 -20.55
N GLN A 124 11.57 5.24 -19.47
CA GLN A 124 10.94 4.43 -18.42
C GLN A 124 11.73 4.48 -17.09
N PRO A 125 11.07 4.27 -15.94
CA PRO A 125 11.75 4.11 -14.65
C PRO A 125 12.53 2.80 -14.56
N TYR A 126 13.54 2.77 -13.69
CA TYR A 126 14.10 1.53 -13.16
C TYR A 126 13.10 0.92 -12.17
N ASN A 127 12.99 -0.41 -12.16
CA ASN A 127 12.14 -1.14 -11.22
C ASN A 127 12.88 -2.34 -10.62
N GLN A 128 12.49 -2.70 -9.40
CA GLN A 128 13.02 -3.83 -8.67
C GLN A 128 11.88 -4.56 -7.96
N ALA A 129 11.75 -5.86 -8.23
CA ALA A 129 10.87 -6.73 -7.45
C ALA A 129 11.47 -6.92 -6.05
N LEU A 130 10.66 -6.74 -5.03
CA LEU A 130 11.05 -6.98 -3.65
C LEU A 130 10.67 -8.40 -3.25
N ARG A 131 11.61 -9.13 -2.64
CA ARG A 131 11.35 -10.50 -2.19
C ARG A 131 10.71 -10.45 -0.83
N SER A 132 9.57 -11.13 -0.69
CA SER A 132 8.92 -11.29 0.61
C SER A 132 9.84 -11.97 1.62
N ARG A 133 9.64 -11.64 2.89
CA ARG A 133 10.43 -12.09 4.03
C ARG A 133 9.62 -13.08 4.86
N GLU A 134 10.31 -13.77 5.77
CA GLU A 134 9.70 -14.70 6.73
C GLU A 134 8.78 -15.73 6.07
N ASN A 135 9.23 -16.38 5.00
CA ASN A 135 8.44 -17.34 4.21
C ASN A 135 7.13 -16.74 3.63
N GLY A 136 7.13 -15.44 3.32
CA GLY A 136 5.99 -14.76 2.71
C GLY A 136 5.08 -14.03 3.70
N HIS A 137 5.38 -14.07 5.00
CA HIS A 137 4.56 -13.39 6.01
C HIS A 137 4.83 -11.89 6.13
N GLU A 138 5.99 -11.43 5.64
CA GLU A 138 6.40 -10.03 5.72
C GLU A 138 6.77 -9.48 4.33
N ALA A 139 6.52 -8.18 4.12
CA ALA A 139 6.86 -7.49 2.88
C ALA A 139 8.37 -7.29 2.74
N GLY A 140 8.88 -7.35 1.51
CA GLY A 140 10.29 -7.15 1.19
C GLY A 140 10.79 -5.74 1.53
N ILE A 141 9.93 -4.72 1.46
CA ILE A 141 10.26 -3.35 1.89
C ILE A 141 10.64 -3.25 3.37
N SER A 142 10.29 -4.25 4.19
CA SER A 142 10.67 -4.29 5.61
C SER A 142 12.13 -4.67 5.84
N ASP A 143 12.85 -5.17 4.83
CA ASP A 143 14.29 -5.44 4.98
C ASP A 143 15.02 -4.10 5.17
N PRO A 144 15.82 -3.93 6.23
CA PRO A 144 16.63 -2.73 6.41
C PRO A 144 17.73 -2.57 5.34
N ASN A 145 18.02 -3.61 4.56
CA ASN A 145 19.04 -3.61 3.51
C ASN A 145 18.48 -3.46 2.09
N THR A 146 17.17 -3.30 1.93
CA THR A 146 16.52 -2.99 0.65
C THR A 146 16.65 -1.51 0.30
#